data_AF-A0A660M7C1-F1
#
_entry.id   AF-A0A660M7C1-F1
#
_cell.length_a   1.000
_cell.length_b   1.000
_cell.length_c   1.000
_cell.angle_alpha   90.00
_cell.angle_beta   90.00
_cell.angle_gamma   90.00
#
_symmetry.space_group_name_H-M   'P 1'
#
loop_
_entity.id
_entity.type
_entity.pdbx_description
1 polymer ?
#
loop_
_entity_poly.entity_id
_entity_poly.type
_entity_poly.pdbx_seq_one_letter_code
_entity_poly.pdbx_strand_id
1 'polypeptide(L)' 'KTVGHKDVLEYGDAYMTAWFLWTLSDNTEAKAVFAGNNAELRHNNDWQDVETKHIQ' A
#
# COMPACT_ATOMS: atom_id res chain seq x y z
N LYS A 1 -8.09 13.42 3.70
CA LYS A 1 -9.26 12.87 4.45
C LYS A 1 -8.76 12.42 5.81
N THR A 2 -9.41 12.78 6.93
CA THR A 2 -8.98 12.28 8.27
C THR A 2 -9.69 10.96 8.54
N VAL A 3 -8.91 9.92 8.78
CA VAL A 3 -9.40 8.55 9.02
C VAL A 3 -9.23 8.27 10.52
N GLY A 4 -10.27 7.76 11.16
CA GLY A 4 -10.26 7.41 12.57
C GLY A 4 -9.58 6.07 12.82
N HIS A 5 -9.05 5.87 14.03
CA HIS A 5 -8.40 4.61 14.42
C HIS A 5 -9.28 3.37 14.22
N LYS A 6 -10.62 3.49 14.31
CA LYS A 6 -11.54 2.37 14.13
C LYS A 6 -11.82 2.02 12.67
N ASP A 7 -11.55 2.94 11.75
CA ASP A 7 -11.90 2.75 10.33
C ASP A 7 -11.06 1.61 9.71
N VAL A 8 -9.87 1.35 10.26
CA VAL A 8 -9.00 0.21 9.86
C VAL A 8 -9.60 -1.16 10.21
N LEU A 9 -10.60 -1.21 11.11
CA LEU A 9 -11.27 -2.46 11.51
C LEU A 9 -12.51 -2.75 10.64
N GLU A 10 -13.16 -1.70 10.12
CA GLU A 10 -14.43 -1.82 9.40
C GLU A 10 -14.22 -2.08 7.90
N TYR A 11 -13.09 -1.66 7.36
CA TYR A 11 -12.74 -1.86 5.96
C TYR A 11 -11.48 -2.71 5.85
N GLY A 12 -11.54 -3.79 5.06
CA GLY A 12 -10.36 -4.57 4.71
C GLY A 12 -9.37 -3.69 3.95
N ASP A 13 -8.18 -3.51 4.51
CA ASP A 13 -7.16 -2.67 3.91
C ASP A 13 -6.49 -3.39 2.72
N ALA A 14 -6.83 -2.95 1.51
CA ALA A 14 -6.28 -3.47 0.27
C ALA A 14 -4.74 -3.37 0.22
N TYR A 15 -4.14 -2.37 0.87
CA TYR A 15 -2.68 -2.24 0.96
C TYR A 15 -2.09 -3.34 1.85
N MET A 16 -2.76 -3.69 2.95
CA MET A 16 -2.31 -4.82 3.78
C MET A 16 -2.38 -6.13 3.02
N THR A 17 -3.45 -6.37 2.26
CA THR A 17 -3.55 -7.56 1.39
C THR A 17 -2.45 -7.57 0.32
N ALA A 18 -2.23 -6.46 -0.38
CA ALA A 18 -1.17 -6.37 -1.39
C ALA A 18 0.22 -6.59 -0.78
N TRP A 19 0.47 -6.05 0.42
CA TRP A 19 1.74 -6.24 1.12
C TRP A 19 1.99 -7.72 1.44
N PHE A 20 0.97 -8.42 1.96
CA PHE A 20 1.09 -9.85 2.25
C PHE A 20 1.26 -10.69 0.99
N LEU A 21 0.51 -10.40 -0.07
CA LEU A 21 0.65 -11.10 -1.34
C LEU A 21 2.07 -10.99 -1.90
N TRP A 22 2.65 -9.79 -1.85
CA TRP A 22 4.02 -9.60 -2.32
C TRP A 22 5.03 -10.29 -1.39
N THR A 23 4.98 -10.03 -0.08
CA THR A 23 6.04 -10.45 0.86
C THR A 23 5.98 -11.91 1.28
N LEU A 24 4.80 -12.55 1.20
CA LEU A 24 4.61 -13.95 1.63
C LEU A 24 4.40 -14.91 0.46
N SER A 25 4.19 -14.41 -0.75
CA SER A 25 3.88 -15.26 -1.92
C SER A 25 4.58 -14.83 -3.20
N ASP A 26 5.54 -13.92 -3.12
CA ASP A 26 6.32 -13.40 -4.25
C ASP A 26 5.46 -12.86 -5.42
N ASN A 27 4.24 -12.40 -5.12
CA ASN A 27 3.36 -11.85 -6.14
C ASN A 27 3.90 -10.51 -6.66
N THR A 28 4.38 -10.51 -7.90
CA THR A 28 5.03 -9.35 -8.54
C THR A 28 4.04 -8.28 -9.01
N GLU A 29 2.77 -8.62 -9.21
CA GLU A 29 1.73 -7.65 -9.51
C GLU A 29 1.41 -6.81 -8.27
N ALA A 30 1.28 -7.45 -7.10
CA ALA A 30 1.08 -6.77 -5.83
C ALA A 30 2.29 -5.88 -5.44
N LYS A 31 3.51 -6.26 -5.84
CA LYS A 31 4.71 -5.42 -5.67
C LYS A 31 4.57 -4.05 -6.33
N ALA A 32 3.89 -3.95 -7.48
CA ALA A 32 3.73 -2.69 -8.23
C ALA A 32 2.91 -1.64 -7.48
N VAL A 33 2.16 -2.04 -6.44
CA VAL A 33 1.49 -1.09 -5.52
C VAL A 33 2.51 -0.26 -4.73
N PHE A 34 3.66 -0.84 -4.38
CA PHE A 34 4.65 -0.24 -3.47
C PHE A 34 5.96 0.17 -4.15
N ALA A 35 6.32 -0.47 -5.27
CA ALA A 35 7.65 -0.41 -5.86
C ALA A 35 7.69 0.32 -7.21
N GLY A 36 8.78 1.03 -7.46
CA GLY A 36 9.02 1.76 -8.72
C GLY A 36 8.52 3.20 -8.72
N ASN A 37 8.81 3.90 -9.82
CA ASN A 37 8.51 5.33 -9.97
C ASN A 37 7.02 5.62 -10.10
N ASN A 38 6.25 4.65 -10.61
CA ASN A 38 4.82 4.75 -10.86
C ASN A 38 4.00 3.90 -9.88
N ALA A 39 4.55 3.60 -8.69
CA ALA A 39 3.86 2.82 -7.68
C ALA A 39 2.52 3.49 -7.34
N GLU A 40 1.44 2.71 -7.28
CA GLU A 40 0.09 3.23 -7.03
C GLU A 40 0.02 4.05 -5.73
N LEU A 41 0.70 3.58 -4.67
CA LEU A 41 0.78 4.27 -3.37
C LEU A 41 1.32 5.70 -3.49
N ARG A 42 2.18 6.01 -4.47
CA ARG A 42 2.73 7.36 -4.69
C ARG A 42 1.74 8.33 -5.33
N HIS A 43 0.67 7.81 -5.92
CA HIS A 43 -0.29 8.59 -6.70
C HIS A 43 -1.68 8.64 -6.05
N ASN A 44 -1.88 7.90 -4.96
CA ASN A 44 -3.13 7.91 -4.24
C ASN A 44 -3.22 9.11 -3.27
N ASN A 45 -4.09 10.05 -3.61
CA ASN A 45 -4.32 11.28 -2.84
C ASN A 45 -4.96 11.06 -1.46
N ASP A 46 -5.47 9.85 -1.17
CA ASP A 46 -6.01 9.53 0.16
C ASP A 46 -4.91 9.30 1.21
N TRP A 47 -3.68 8.97 0.78
CA TRP A 47 -2.51 8.88 1.65
C TRP A 47 -1.90 10.26 1.86
N GLN A 48 -1.79 10.67 3.13
CA GLN A 48 -1.29 12.00 3.49
C GLN A 48 0.25 12.06 3.52
N ASP A 49 0.87 10.99 4.02
CA ASP A 49 2.31 10.86 4.15
C ASP A 49 2.73 9.48 3.63
N VAL A 50 3.68 9.44 2.70
CA VAL A 50 4.20 8.21 2.09
C VAL A 50 5.72 8.23 2.13
N GLU A 51 6.29 7.28 2.87
CA GLU A 51 7.74 7.10 2.99
C GLU A 51 8.15 5.73 2.46
N THR A 52 9.21 5.69 1.65
CA THR A 52 9.70 4.45 1.04
C THR A 52 11.22 4.43 1.06
N LYS A 53 11.84 3.27 1.31
CA LYS A 53 13.30 3.15 1.31
C LYS A 53 13.79 2.18 0.23
N HIS A 54 14.19 2.75 -0.90
CA HIS A 54 14.82 2.03 -2.03
C HIS A 54 14.09 0.75 -2.46
N ILE A 55 12.76 0.75 -2.39
CA ILE A 55 11.93 -0.34 -2.92
C ILE A 55 11.87 -0.15 -4.44
N GLN A 56 12.60 -1.00 -5.17
CA GLN A 56 12.63 -1.06 -6.64
C GLN A 56 11.73 -2.17 -7.16
#